data_AF-A0A939Y894-F1
#
_entry.id   AF-A0A939Y894-F1
#
_cell.length_a   1.000
_cell.length_b   1.000
_cell.length_c   1.000
_cell.angle_alpha   90.00
_cell.angle_beta   90.00
_cell.angle_gamma   90.00
#
_symmetry.space_group_name_H-M   'P 1'
#
loop_
_entity.id
_entity.type
_entity.pdbx_description
1 polymer ?
#
loop_
_entity_poly.entity_id
_entity_poly.type
_entity_poly.pdbx_seq_one_letter_code
_entity_poly.pdbx_strand_id
1 'polypeptide(L)'
;MIELNVCPSTLQVGFTTYSPSARKQLFDGNEVSPILEFDSPNNDGADKEAYLKNVGRISLSGVQPKASLVLNSNGYLEKPAENERGTYILKPAPSSYALLDRKFCPANEHVTMQLASQVYQIETAANAICFFRDGEASYLCRRFDVGPEGQKYSQEDFASLAGLTNANGGSDFKYSNLSYEECADIIRKYVKAAPVEILKFFRIIVFNYLTLNDDAHLKNFSLINRGDGEYHLAPAYDLINTSLHLNMPRIFALDKGLFREGMKLTDTRTVGRKDFEEFGHRIGLPDRLIQRELNFFATEYPLAKELIDHSFLSESLKRNYWLSYNYRRTTLTFT
;
A
#
# COMPACT_ATOMS: atom_id res chain seq x y z
N MET A 1 9.80 16.31 -21.63
CA MET A 1 10.71 15.73 -20.62
C MET A 1 10.23 16.23 -19.26
N ILE A 2 10.06 15.36 -18.26
CA ILE A 2 9.62 15.79 -16.93
C ILE A 2 10.79 16.43 -16.20
N GLU A 3 10.56 17.60 -15.63
CA GLU A 3 11.51 18.25 -14.73
C GLU A 3 11.19 17.84 -13.29
N LEU A 4 12.14 17.18 -12.63
CA LEU A 4 12.01 16.68 -11.26
C LEU A 4 12.80 17.58 -10.32
N ASN A 5 12.14 18.06 -9.26
CA ASN A 5 12.78 18.82 -8.16
C ASN A 5 12.66 18.09 -6.81
N VAL A 6 12.12 16.87 -6.84
CA VAL A 6 11.81 16.01 -5.70
C VAL A 6 12.19 14.57 -6.06
N CYS A 7 12.81 13.86 -5.12
CA CYS A 7 13.16 12.46 -5.29
C CYS A 7 11.88 11.61 -5.52
N PRO A 8 11.75 10.88 -6.65
CA PRO A 8 10.54 10.12 -6.93
C PRO A 8 10.30 8.90 -6.03
N SER A 9 11.19 8.62 -5.07
CA SER A 9 10.99 7.60 -4.04
C SER A 9 10.76 8.21 -2.66
N THR A 10 11.69 9.01 -2.14
CA THR A 10 11.61 9.52 -0.75
C THR A 10 10.84 10.83 -0.60
N LEU A 11 10.38 11.46 -1.69
CA LEU A 11 9.75 12.79 -1.69
C LEU A 11 10.63 13.91 -1.06
N GLN A 12 11.94 13.69 -1.02
CA GLN A 12 12.93 14.67 -0.58
C GLN A 12 13.20 15.70 -1.70
N VAL A 13 13.09 16.99 -1.39
CA VAL A 13 13.40 18.10 -2.30
C VAL A 13 14.88 18.15 -2.70
N GLY A 14 15.17 18.78 -3.84
CA GLY A 14 16.53 19.01 -4.33
C GLY A 14 17.13 17.85 -5.14
N PHE A 15 16.30 16.90 -5.57
CA PHE A 15 16.72 15.76 -6.40
C PHE A 15 15.99 15.74 -7.74
N THR A 16 16.77 15.60 -8.82
CA THR A 16 16.28 15.39 -10.19
C THR A 16 16.09 13.91 -10.56
N THR A 17 16.38 13.00 -9.62
CA THR A 17 16.36 11.54 -9.80
C THR A 17 16.22 10.84 -8.43
N TYR A 18 16.42 9.53 -8.36
CA TYR A 18 16.46 8.79 -7.10
C TYR A 18 17.64 9.22 -6.21
N SER A 19 17.35 9.57 -4.97
CA SER A 19 18.33 9.93 -3.95
C SER A 19 19.24 8.74 -3.60
N PRO A 20 20.42 8.95 -2.99
CA PRO A 20 21.30 7.84 -2.57
C PRO A 20 20.61 6.84 -1.63
N SER A 21 19.73 7.29 -0.74
CA SER A 21 18.93 6.43 0.13
C SER A 21 17.89 5.63 -0.65
N ALA A 22 17.17 6.26 -1.57
CA ALA A 22 16.25 5.57 -2.48
C ALA A 22 16.95 4.48 -3.31
N ARG A 23 18.09 4.81 -3.93
CA ARG A 23 18.91 3.87 -4.70
C ARG A 23 19.32 2.66 -3.87
N LYS A 24 19.78 2.87 -2.64
CA LYS A 24 20.17 1.79 -1.73
C LYS A 24 18.99 0.87 -1.35
N GLN A 25 17.79 1.42 -1.17
CA GLN A 25 16.61 0.65 -0.73
C GLN A 25 15.87 -0.04 -1.89
N LEU A 26 15.75 0.60 -3.05
CA LEU A 26 15.02 0.05 -4.19
C LEU A 26 15.90 -0.72 -5.17
N PHE A 27 17.12 -0.25 -5.42
CA PHE A 27 17.92 -0.63 -6.59
C PHE A 27 19.31 -1.18 -6.20
N ASP A 28 19.49 -1.61 -4.95
CA ASP A 28 20.76 -2.14 -4.41
C ASP A 28 21.96 -1.18 -4.56
N GLY A 29 21.69 0.13 -4.67
CA GLY A 29 22.69 1.19 -4.88
C GLY A 29 22.92 1.57 -6.34
N ASN A 30 22.41 0.80 -7.31
CA ASN A 30 22.56 1.08 -8.74
C ASN A 30 21.95 2.43 -9.14
N GLU A 31 22.51 3.04 -10.18
CA GLU A 31 21.90 4.21 -10.83
C GLU A 31 20.79 3.76 -11.77
N VAL A 32 19.61 4.33 -11.58
CA VAL A 32 18.39 3.96 -12.28
C VAL A 32 17.68 5.21 -12.74
N SER A 33 17.24 5.21 -14.00
CA SER A 33 16.41 6.28 -14.56
C SER A 33 15.00 6.23 -13.95
N PRO A 34 14.43 7.36 -13.48
CA PRO A 34 13.01 7.41 -13.13
C PRO A 34 12.11 7.42 -14.37
N ILE A 35 12.67 7.57 -15.57
CA ILE A 35 11.98 7.52 -16.86
C ILE A 35 12.16 6.12 -17.46
N LEU A 36 11.05 5.46 -17.78
CA LEU A 36 10.98 4.14 -18.41
C LEU A 36 11.24 4.24 -19.92
N GLU A 37 11.89 3.23 -20.48
CA GLU A 37 12.21 3.18 -21.92
C GLU A 37 11.11 2.60 -22.80
N PHE A 38 9.88 2.51 -22.30
CA PHE A 38 8.70 2.00 -23.02
C PHE A 38 7.48 2.91 -22.79
N ASP A 39 6.48 2.77 -23.65
CA ASP A 39 5.29 3.62 -23.62
C ASP A 39 4.26 3.16 -22.57
N SER A 40 3.37 4.08 -22.16
CA SER A 40 2.26 3.76 -21.27
C SER A 40 1.30 2.76 -21.92
N PRO A 41 0.82 1.73 -21.20
CA PRO A 41 -0.19 0.80 -21.71
C PRO A 41 -1.58 1.43 -21.91
N ASN A 42 -1.77 2.66 -21.44
CA ASN A 42 -2.97 3.45 -21.74
C ASN A 42 -2.94 4.05 -23.16
N ASN A 43 -1.80 4.04 -23.86
CA ASN A 43 -1.68 4.47 -25.27
C ASN A 43 -1.96 3.32 -26.25
N ASP A 44 -2.42 3.65 -27.45
CA ASP A 44 -2.70 2.71 -28.55
C ASP A 44 -1.45 2.32 -29.37
N GLY A 45 -0.26 2.35 -28.76
CA GLY A 45 1.03 2.08 -29.41
C GLY A 45 1.35 0.58 -29.59
N ALA A 46 2.40 0.28 -30.36
CA ALA A 46 2.83 -1.10 -30.65
C ALA A 46 3.20 -1.90 -29.39
N ASP A 47 3.78 -1.25 -28.39
CA ASP A 47 4.17 -1.88 -27.11
C ASP A 47 2.95 -2.33 -26.27
N LYS A 48 1.74 -1.83 -26.57
CA LYS A 48 0.52 -2.16 -25.84
C LYS A 48 0.24 -3.67 -25.87
N GLU A 49 0.40 -4.32 -27.02
CA GLU A 49 0.12 -5.75 -27.15
C GLU A 49 1.18 -6.61 -26.43
N ALA A 50 2.44 -6.19 -26.46
CA ALA A 50 3.54 -6.81 -25.73
C ALA A 50 3.37 -6.65 -24.20
N TYR A 51 2.91 -5.49 -23.74
CA TYR A 51 2.61 -5.22 -22.34
C TYR A 51 1.39 -6.03 -21.87
N LEU A 52 0.27 -5.99 -22.59
CA LEU A 52 -0.97 -6.69 -22.25
C LEU A 52 -0.77 -8.21 -22.13
N LYS A 53 0.13 -8.82 -22.93
CA LYS A 53 0.51 -10.25 -22.80
C LYS A 53 1.17 -10.59 -21.45
N ASN A 54 1.72 -9.62 -20.72
CA ASN A 54 2.34 -9.81 -19.40
C ASN A 54 1.49 -9.28 -18.24
N VAL A 55 0.34 -8.64 -18.51
CA VAL A 55 -0.55 -8.12 -17.46
C VAL A 55 -1.27 -9.30 -16.80
N GLY A 56 -0.75 -9.70 -15.65
CA GLY A 56 -1.55 -10.42 -14.66
C GLY A 56 -2.76 -9.56 -14.28
N ARG A 57 -3.96 -10.14 -14.38
CA ARG A 57 -5.21 -9.47 -14.02
C ARG A 57 -5.17 -8.98 -12.55
N ILE A 58 -5.62 -7.74 -12.32
CA ILE A 58 -6.33 -7.24 -11.10
C ILE A 58 -5.47 -6.71 -9.90
N SER A 59 -5.47 -5.39 -9.64
CA SER A 59 -6.06 -4.70 -8.44
C SER A 59 -5.42 -3.31 -8.17
N LEU A 60 -6.05 -2.22 -7.66
CA LEU A 60 -7.40 -1.92 -7.14
C LEU A 60 -8.48 -2.94 -7.51
N SER A 61 -8.90 -3.77 -6.54
CA SER A 61 -9.88 -4.90 -6.53
C SER A 61 -10.20 -5.71 -7.81
N GLY A 62 -10.30 -5.09 -8.99
CA GLY A 62 -10.52 -5.67 -10.31
C GLY A 62 -9.75 -5.04 -11.50
N VAL A 63 -9.14 -3.85 -11.37
CA VAL A 63 -9.08 -2.93 -12.54
C VAL A 63 -7.73 -2.27 -12.85
N GLN A 64 -6.76 -2.23 -11.94
CA GLN A 64 -5.42 -1.72 -12.27
C GLN A 64 -4.57 -2.83 -12.92
N PRO A 65 -3.89 -2.56 -14.04
CA PRO A 65 -2.90 -3.48 -14.60
C PRO A 65 -1.67 -3.55 -13.70
N LYS A 66 -1.04 -4.72 -13.61
CA LYS A 66 0.24 -4.94 -12.93
C LYS A 66 1.20 -5.63 -13.90
N ALA A 67 2.42 -5.12 -14.03
CA ALA A 67 3.49 -5.75 -14.80
C ALA A 67 4.66 -6.08 -13.87
N SER A 68 5.37 -7.17 -14.14
CA SER A 68 6.62 -7.48 -13.44
C SER A 68 7.81 -6.97 -14.26
N LEU A 69 8.82 -6.43 -13.58
CA LEU A 69 10.04 -5.89 -14.20
C LEU A 69 11.28 -6.46 -13.50
N VAL A 70 12.41 -6.43 -14.21
CA VAL A 70 13.78 -6.58 -13.65
C VAL A 70 14.55 -5.28 -13.84
N LEU A 71 15.66 -5.13 -13.10
CA LEU A 71 16.65 -4.09 -13.35
C LEU A 71 17.82 -4.71 -14.13
N ASN A 72 18.07 -4.22 -15.34
CA ASN A 72 19.16 -4.72 -16.18
C ASN A 72 20.52 -4.14 -15.77
N SER A 73 21.61 -4.70 -16.33
CA SER A 73 22.98 -4.28 -16.04
C SER A 73 23.31 -2.83 -16.39
N ASN A 74 22.46 -2.19 -17.20
CA ASN A 74 22.64 -0.82 -17.68
C ASN A 74 21.85 0.21 -16.85
N GLY A 75 21.16 -0.22 -15.79
CA GLY A 75 20.40 0.68 -14.91
C GLY A 75 18.96 0.96 -15.37
N TYR A 76 18.41 0.16 -16.30
CA TYR A 76 17.05 0.33 -16.79
C TYR A 76 16.11 -0.76 -16.28
N LEU A 77 14.89 -0.35 -15.96
CA LEU A 77 13.80 -1.26 -15.62
C LEU A 77 13.18 -1.79 -16.92
N GLU A 78 13.17 -3.11 -17.10
CA GLU A 78 12.68 -3.77 -18.31
C GLU A 78 11.84 -5.01 -17.99
N LYS A 79 11.19 -5.57 -19.01
CA LYS A 79 10.45 -6.82 -18.88
C LYS A 79 11.43 -7.97 -18.61
N PRO A 80 11.15 -8.88 -17.65
CA PRO A 80 11.94 -10.09 -17.46
C PRO A 80 11.98 -10.94 -18.74
N ALA A 81 13.13 -11.56 -18.99
CA ALA A 81 13.29 -12.57 -20.03
C ALA A 81 12.41 -13.82 -19.77
N GLU A 82 12.30 -14.70 -20.76
CA GLU A 82 11.51 -15.92 -20.61
C GLU A 82 12.10 -16.83 -19.50
N ASN A 83 11.26 -17.18 -18.52
CA ASN A 83 11.63 -17.86 -17.26
C ASN A 83 12.45 -17.03 -16.25
N GLU A 84 12.78 -15.77 -16.54
CA GLU A 84 13.35 -14.87 -15.55
C GLU A 84 12.28 -14.41 -14.55
N ARG A 85 12.68 -14.25 -13.28
CA ARG A 85 11.79 -13.75 -12.23
C ARG A 85 11.93 -12.24 -12.07
N GLY A 86 10.89 -11.51 -12.45
CA GLY A 86 10.80 -10.08 -12.15
C GLY A 86 10.89 -9.80 -10.64
N THR A 87 11.77 -8.87 -10.29
CA THR A 87 12.10 -8.40 -8.94
C THR A 87 11.32 -7.15 -8.54
N TYR A 88 10.62 -6.52 -9.49
CA TYR A 88 9.76 -5.37 -9.28
C TYR A 88 8.33 -5.62 -9.79
N ILE A 89 7.40 -4.82 -9.26
CA ILE A 89 6.02 -4.70 -9.73
C ILE A 89 5.80 -3.24 -10.13
N LEU A 90 5.43 -3.04 -11.40
CA LEU A 90 4.98 -1.76 -11.94
C LEU A 90 3.45 -1.73 -11.98
N LYS A 91 2.86 -0.62 -11.53
CA LYS A 91 1.43 -0.33 -11.54
C LYS A 91 1.16 1.01 -12.24
N PRO A 92 0.83 1.00 -13.54
CA PRO A 92 0.33 2.17 -14.25
C PRO A 92 -0.95 2.73 -13.63
N ALA A 93 -1.35 3.93 -14.02
CA ALA A 93 -2.68 4.42 -13.70
C ALA A 93 -3.78 3.49 -14.26
N PRO A 94 -4.81 3.15 -13.47
CA PRO A 94 -5.91 2.29 -13.93
C PRO A 94 -6.67 2.96 -15.09
N SER A 95 -7.16 2.15 -16.03
CA SER A 95 -7.92 2.60 -17.20
C SER A 95 -9.40 2.87 -16.95
N SER A 96 -9.92 2.51 -15.76
CA SER A 96 -11.34 2.63 -15.41
C SER A 96 -11.83 4.07 -15.38
N TYR A 97 -12.84 4.38 -16.19
CA TYR A 97 -13.55 5.66 -16.14
C TYR A 97 -14.44 5.84 -14.90
N ALA A 98 -14.69 4.77 -14.13
CA ALA A 98 -15.46 4.84 -12.88
C ALA A 98 -14.65 5.44 -11.71
N LEU A 99 -13.32 5.59 -11.86
CA LEU A 99 -12.43 6.16 -10.86
C LEU A 99 -12.19 7.64 -11.12
N LEU A 100 -12.45 8.48 -10.12
CA LEU A 100 -12.09 9.90 -10.15
C LEU A 100 -10.57 10.04 -10.19
N ASP A 101 -10.08 11.03 -10.94
CA ASP A 101 -8.66 11.40 -10.98
C ASP A 101 -7.68 10.22 -11.19
N ARG A 102 -8.11 9.19 -11.95
CA ARG A 102 -7.42 7.89 -12.09
C ARG A 102 -5.93 7.96 -12.41
N LYS A 103 -5.51 8.99 -13.16
CA LYS A 103 -4.09 9.26 -13.51
C LYS A 103 -3.19 9.51 -12.30
N PHE A 104 -3.77 9.89 -11.16
CA PHE A 104 -3.08 10.17 -9.90
C PHE A 104 -3.08 8.99 -8.91
N CYS A 105 -3.74 7.85 -9.22
CA CYS A 105 -3.67 6.66 -8.35
C CYS A 105 -2.23 6.22 -8.03
N PRO A 106 -1.27 6.22 -8.99
CA PRO A 106 0.14 5.93 -8.68
C PRO A 106 0.75 6.88 -7.64
N ALA A 107 0.54 8.19 -7.81
CA ALA A 107 1.03 9.22 -6.90
C ALA A 107 0.38 9.15 -5.51
N ASN A 108 -0.90 8.76 -5.45
CA ASN A 108 -1.64 8.53 -4.20
C ASN A 108 -1.10 7.32 -3.43
N GLU A 109 -0.93 6.17 -4.10
CA GLU A 109 -0.32 4.98 -3.47
C GLU A 109 1.10 5.30 -2.97
N HIS A 110 1.90 5.99 -3.78
CA HIS A 110 3.24 6.43 -3.41
C HIS A 110 3.27 7.28 -2.14
N VAL A 111 2.56 8.42 -2.11
CA VAL A 111 2.59 9.30 -0.94
C VAL A 111 2.01 8.62 0.31
N THR A 112 0.99 7.76 0.15
CA THR A 112 0.44 6.98 1.26
C THR A 112 1.47 6.01 1.84
N MET A 113 2.23 5.32 0.98
CA MET A 113 3.34 4.44 1.39
C MET A 113 4.53 5.19 1.99
N GLN A 114 4.80 6.43 1.56
CA GLN A 114 5.81 7.30 2.17
C GLN A 114 5.38 7.85 3.54
N LEU A 115 4.10 8.21 3.71
CA LEU A 115 3.54 8.57 5.03
C LEU A 115 3.65 7.39 6.02
N ALA A 116 3.26 6.19 5.59
CA ALA A 116 3.33 4.98 6.40
C ALA A 116 4.75 4.72 6.93
N SER A 117 5.76 4.80 6.06
CA SER A 117 7.15 4.52 6.39
C SER A 117 7.86 5.66 7.12
N GLN A 118 7.82 6.89 6.59
CA GLN A 118 8.63 8.00 7.10
C GLN A 118 8.02 8.70 8.32
N VAL A 119 6.70 8.78 8.41
CA VAL A 119 5.99 9.41 9.54
C VAL A 119 5.61 8.36 10.57
N TYR A 120 4.91 7.31 10.13
CA TYR A 120 4.32 6.31 11.02
C TYR A 120 5.20 5.09 11.29
N GLN A 121 6.42 5.04 10.76
CA GLN A 121 7.42 3.99 11.02
C GLN A 121 6.85 2.57 10.81
N ILE A 122 5.96 2.41 9.83
CA ILE A 122 5.41 1.12 9.39
C ILE A 122 6.42 0.52 8.41
N GLU A 123 6.76 -0.76 8.59
CA GLU A 123 7.56 -1.51 7.62
C GLU A 123 6.73 -1.63 6.31
N THR A 124 7.21 -1.01 5.23
CA THR A 124 6.55 -1.04 3.92
C THR A 124 7.46 -1.66 2.86
N ALA A 125 6.84 -2.13 1.78
CA ALA A 125 7.58 -2.49 0.57
C ALA A 125 8.28 -1.25 -0.03
N ALA A 126 9.55 -1.37 -0.42
CA ALA A 126 10.33 -0.27 -0.98
C ALA A 126 9.72 0.19 -2.33
N ASN A 127 9.41 1.48 -2.45
CA ASN A 127 8.53 1.99 -3.50
C ASN A 127 8.94 3.38 -4.05
N ALA A 128 8.44 3.69 -5.25
CA ALA A 128 8.74 4.89 -6.00
C ALA A 128 7.64 5.21 -7.04
N ILE A 129 7.72 6.41 -7.61
CA ILE A 129 7.18 6.73 -8.92
C ILE A 129 8.26 6.54 -9.99
N CYS A 130 7.84 5.96 -11.12
CA CYS A 130 8.51 6.05 -12.42
C CYS A 130 7.58 6.76 -13.40
N PHE A 131 8.10 7.19 -14.54
CA PHE A 131 7.35 7.88 -15.58
C PHE A 131 7.55 7.21 -16.94
N PHE A 132 6.50 7.03 -17.70
CA PHE A 132 6.59 6.62 -19.10
C PHE A 132 7.17 7.73 -19.97
N ARG A 133 7.53 7.43 -21.23
CA ARG A 133 8.12 8.40 -22.18
C ARG A 133 7.25 9.64 -22.44
N ASP A 134 5.94 9.47 -22.40
CA ASP A 134 4.93 10.54 -22.52
C ASP A 134 4.77 11.39 -21.23
N GLY A 135 5.35 10.93 -20.12
CA GLY A 135 5.28 11.55 -18.80
C GLY A 135 4.12 11.06 -17.92
N GLU A 136 3.36 10.03 -18.31
CA GLU A 136 2.39 9.40 -17.42
C GLU A 136 3.11 8.73 -16.23
N ALA A 137 2.64 9.00 -15.01
CA ALA A 137 3.21 8.43 -13.79
C ALA A 137 2.76 6.98 -13.57
N SER A 138 3.66 6.19 -13.00
CA SER A 138 3.44 4.78 -12.66
C SER A 138 4.09 4.46 -11.32
N TYR A 139 3.46 3.62 -10.52
CA TYR A 139 3.95 3.24 -9.20
C TYR A 139 4.83 2.00 -9.34
N LEU A 140 6.04 2.07 -8.79
CA LEU A 140 7.00 0.98 -8.75
C LEU A 140 7.15 0.49 -7.31
N CYS A 141 7.12 -0.83 -7.14
CA CYS A 141 7.38 -1.50 -5.88
C CYS A 141 8.44 -2.59 -6.08
N ARG A 142 9.48 -2.61 -5.24
CA ARG A 142 10.40 -3.76 -5.15
C ARG A 142 9.67 -4.91 -4.45
N ARG A 143 9.77 -6.11 -5.01
CA ARG A 143 9.19 -7.31 -4.40
C ARG A 143 9.94 -7.67 -3.12
N PHE A 144 9.19 -7.86 -2.05
CA PHE A 144 9.70 -8.34 -0.77
C PHE A 144 9.62 -9.88 -0.64
N ASP A 145 8.94 -10.57 -1.56
CA ASP A 145 8.91 -12.04 -1.66
C ASP A 145 10.06 -12.64 -2.49
N VAL A 146 11.02 -11.79 -2.90
CA VAL A 146 12.25 -12.18 -3.60
C VAL A 146 13.44 -11.73 -2.77
N GLY A 147 14.34 -12.66 -2.45
CA GLY A 147 15.56 -12.38 -1.70
C GLY A 147 16.70 -11.83 -2.55
N PRO A 148 17.83 -11.41 -1.93
CA PRO A 148 18.95 -10.79 -2.63
C PRO A 148 19.62 -11.67 -3.70
N GLU A 149 19.49 -13.00 -3.59
CA GLU A 149 20.04 -13.98 -4.54
C GLU A 149 18.96 -14.49 -5.52
N GLY A 150 17.79 -13.82 -5.60
CA GLY A 150 16.66 -14.19 -6.45
C GLY A 150 15.79 -15.34 -5.89
N GLN A 151 16.13 -15.87 -4.71
CA GLN A 151 15.34 -16.91 -4.04
C GLN A 151 13.92 -16.43 -3.75
N LYS A 152 12.93 -17.35 -3.84
CA LYS A 152 11.56 -17.01 -3.46
C LYS A 152 11.38 -17.19 -1.95
N TYR A 153 10.78 -16.22 -1.30
CA TYR A 153 10.24 -16.38 0.04
C TYR A 153 8.79 -16.89 -0.02
N SER A 154 8.38 -17.64 0.99
CA SER A 154 7.00 -18.12 1.08
C SER A 154 6.12 -16.99 1.59
N GLN A 155 5.11 -16.59 0.82
CA GLN A 155 4.16 -15.54 1.16
C GLN A 155 2.74 -16.08 0.97
N GLU A 156 1.90 -15.95 2.00
CA GLU A 156 0.49 -16.35 1.97
C GLU A 156 -0.40 -15.20 2.44
N ASP A 157 -1.46 -14.88 1.68
CA ASP A 157 -2.39 -13.81 2.04
C ASP A 157 -3.45 -14.26 3.07
N PHE A 158 -4.05 -13.32 3.80
CA PHE A 158 -4.95 -13.68 4.91
C PHE A 158 -6.22 -14.40 4.44
N ALA A 159 -6.69 -14.15 3.21
CA ALA A 159 -7.81 -14.90 2.64
C ALA A 159 -7.42 -16.38 2.43
N SER A 160 -6.23 -16.62 1.88
CA SER A 160 -5.68 -17.96 1.64
C SER A 160 -5.40 -18.70 2.95
N LEU A 161 -4.82 -18.02 3.95
CA LEU A 161 -4.57 -18.55 5.30
C LEU A 161 -5.85 -18.88 6.09
N ALA A 162 -6.96 -18.21 5.76
CA ALA A 162 -8.30 -18.51 6.26
C ALA A 162 -9.03 -19.61 5.45
N GLY A 163 -8.44 -20.08 4.34
CA GLY A 163 -9.06 -21.07 3.45
C GLY A 163 -10.21 -20.51 2.60
N LEU A 164 -10.28 -19.20 2.40
CA LEU A 164 -11.35 -18.53 1.67
C LEU A 164 -11.06 -18.45 0.16
N THR A 165 -12.09 -18.71 -0.63
CA THR A 165 -12.09 -18.71 -2.09
C THR A 165 -13.44 -18.22 -2.61
N ASN A 166 -13.55 -17.94 -3.92
CA ASN A 166 -14.84 -17.67 -4.55
C ASN A 166 -15.89 -18.77 -4.33
N ALA A 167 -15.46 -20.03 -4.16
CA ALA A 167 -16.35 -21.19 -4.06
C ALA A 167 -17.02 -21.35 -2.69
N ASN A 168 -16.40 -20.88 -1.61
CA ASN A 168 -16.91 -20.99 -0.24
C ASN A 168 -17.22 -19.64 0.43
N GLY A 169 -16.55 -18.55 0.04
CA GLY A 169 -16.77 -17.20 0.59
C GLY A 169 -17.55 -16.24 -0.33
N GLY A 170 -17.94 -16.67 -1.53
CA GLY A 170 -18.63 -15.84 -2.53
C GLY A 170 -17.72 -14.94 -3.36
N SER A 171 -18.29 -14.13 -4.26
CA SER A 171 -17.55 -13.20 -5.15
C SER A 171 -16.66 -12.21 -4.39
N ASP A 172 -17.15 -11.75 -3.24
CA ASP A 172 -16.55 -10.69 -2.45
C ASP A 172 -15.86 -11.22 -1.19
N PHE A 173 -15.42 -12.49 -1.23
CA PHE A 173 -14.88 -13.23 -0.07
C PHE A 173 -13.76 -12.49 0.68
N LYS A 174 -12.98 -11.70 -0.06
CA LYS A 174 -11.87 -10.87 0.45
C LYS A 174 -12.32 -9.69 1.33
N TYR A 175 -13.60 -9.31 1.31
CA TYR A 175 -14.19 -8.22 2.09
C TYR A 175 -15.18 -8.70 3.16
N SER A 176 -16.02 -9.68 2.82
CA SER A 176 -17.27 -9.94 3.56
C SER A 176 -17.18 -10.96 4.69
N ASN A 177 -16.14 -11.81 4.70
CA ASN A 177 -16.13 -13.01 5.54
C ASN A 177 -15.53 -12.78 6.95
N LEU A 178 -14.55 -11.88 7.09
CA LEU A 178 -13.79 -11.66 8.34
C LEU A 178 -13.76 -10.18 8.74
N SER A 179 -13.65 -9.92 10.04
CA SER A 179 -13.27 -8.61 10.60
C SER A 179 -11.75 -8.48 10.76
N TYR A 180 -11.28 -7.28 11.10
CA TYR A 180 -9.86 -7.11 11.47
C TYR A 180 -9.50 -7.81 12.79
N GLU A 181 -10.45 -8.03 13.72
CA GLU A 181 -10.24 -8.85 14.91
C GLU A 181 -9.98 -10.32 14.54
N GLU A 182 -10.76 -10.87 13.60
CA GLU A 182 -10.56 -12.22 13.07
C GLU A 182 -9.25 -12.33 12.25
N CYS A 183 -8.79 -11.23 11.64
CA CYS A 183 -7.45 -11.17 11.03
C CYS A 183 -6.31 -11.30 12.06
N ALA A 184 -6.48 -10.78 13.27
CA ALA A 184 -5.49 -10.98 14.34
C ALA A 184 -5.44 -12.44 14.81
N ASP A 185 -6.55 -13.19 14.75
CA ASP A 185 -6.56 -14.64 15.01
C ASP A 185 -5.74 -15.43 13.98
N ILE A 186 -5.68 -14.99 12.71
CA ILE A 186 -4.78 -15.56 11.70
C ILE A 186 -3.31 -15.38 12.11
N ILE A 187 -2.93 -14.18 12.56
CA ILE A 187 -1.57 -13.90 13.05
C ILE A 187 -1.25 -14.82 14.24
N ARG A 188 -2.13 -14.88 15.26
CA ARG A 188 -1.96 -15.77 16.43
C ARG A 188 -1.78 -17.24 16.06
N LYS A 189 -2.44 -17.72 15.00
CA LYS A 189 -2.42 -19.11 14.57
C LYS A 189 -1.11 -19.52 13.89
N TYR A 190 -0.50 -18.63 13.09
CA TYR A 190 0.61 -18.99 12.21
C TYR A 190 1.96 -18.32 12.57
N VAL A 191 1.96 -17.26 13.39
CA VAL A 191 3.17 -16.53 13.81
C VAL A 191 3.56 -16.93 15.24
N LYS A 192 4.80 -17.39 15.46
CA LYS A 192 5.28 -17.71 16.83
C LYS A 192 5.38 -16.46 17.70
N ALA A 193 5.97 -15.39 17.18
CA ALA A 193 6.11 -14.09 17.84
C ALA A 193 4.84 -13.21 17.74
N ALA A 194 3.64 -13.80 17.79
CA ALA A 194 2.38 -13.14 17.48
C ALA A 194 2.17 -11.75 18.14
N PRO A 195 2.48 -11.49 19.42
CA PRO A 195 2.24 -10.19 20.04
C PRO A 195 2.94 -9.01 19.34
N VAL A 196 4.12 -9.24 18.76
CA VAL A 196 4.88 -8.20 18.04
C VAL A 196 4.24 -7.92 16.68
N GLU A 197 3.86 -8.97 15.96
CA GLU A 197 3.22 -8.85 14.64
C GLU A 197 1.76 -8.32 14.74
N ILE A 198 1.05 -8.63 15.83
CA ILE A 198 -0.27 -8.03 16.14
C ILE A 198 -0.14 -6.52 16.37
N LEU A 199 0.92 -6.05 17.05
CA LEU A 199 1.18 -4.61 17.19
C LEU A 199 1.44 -3.95 15.84
N LYS A 200 2.24 -4.57 14.96
CA LYS A 200 2.45 -4.06 13.58
C LYS A 200 1.12 -3.99 12.82
N PHE A 201 0.31 -5.05 12.89
CA PHE A 201 -1.01 -5.11 12.26
C PHE A 201 -1.94 -4.02 12.78
N PHE A 202 -2.02 -3.82 14.10
CA PHE A 202 -2.77 -2.72 14.71
C PHE A 202 -2.39 -1.35 14.14
N ARG A 203 -1.08 -1.06 14.06
CA ARG A 203 -0.57 0.19 13.46
C ARG A 203 -1.01 0.35 12.00
N ILE A 204 -1.05 -0.72 11.21
CA ILE A 204 -1.54 -0.69 9.83
C ILE A 204 -3.06 -0.43 9.76
N ILE A 205 -3.86 -1.03 10.64
CA ILE A 205 -5.32 -0.80 10.66
C ILE A 205 -5.66 0.64 11.10
N VAL A 206 -4.97 1.17 12.12
CA VAL A 206 -5.09 2.59 12.51
C VAL A 206 -4.65 3.50 11.36
N PHE A 207 -3.52 3.21 10.71
CA PHE A 207 -3.03 4.00 9.56
C PHE A 207 -4.04 4.02 8.40
N ASN A 208 -4.60 2.87 8.03
CA ASN A 208 -5.62 2.78 6.97
C ASN A 208 -6.87 3.61 7.28
N TYR A 209 -7.24 3.76 8.56
CA TYR A 209 -8.31 4.67 8.98
C TYR A 209 -7.90 6.15 8.82
N LEU A 210 -6.67 6.52 9.20
CA LEU A 210 -6.17 7.88 8.98
C LEU A 210 -6.14 8.24 7.49
N THR A 211 -5.74 7.33 6.61
CA THR A 211 -5.60 7.59 5.18
C THR A 211 -6.84 7.25 4.37
N LEU A 212 -7.96 6.85 5.00
CA LEU A 212 -9.21 6.48 4.32
C LEU A 212 -9.02 5.39 3.25
N ASN A 213 -8.43 4.25 3.63
CA ASN A 213 -8.19 3.11 2.73
C ASN A 213 -9.33 2.07 2.79
N ASP A 214 -10.27 2.16 1.85
CA ASP A 214 -11.40 1.23 1.65
C ASP A 214 -11.03 -0.02 0.81
N ASP A 215 -9.76 -0.18 0.38
CA ASP A 215 -9.30 -1.39 -0.35
C ASP A 215 -8.30 -2.24 0.46
N ALA A 216 -8.12 -1.95 1.76
CA ALA A 216 -7.34 -2.73 2.73
C ALA A 216 -8.01 -4.09 3.08
N HIS A 217 -8.27 -4.91 2.06
CA HIS A 217 -9.01 -6.17 2.17
C HIS A 217 -8.09 -7.37 2.50
N LEU A 218 -8.65 -8.57 2.70
CA LEU A 218 -7.90 -9.76 3.16
C LEU A 218 -6.67 -10.14 2.31
N LYS A 219 -6.60 -9.72 1.04
CA LYS A 219 -5.41 -9.96 0.19
C LYS A 219 -4.31 -8.89 0.28
N ASN A 220 -4.50 -7.82 1.05
CA ASN A 220 -3.51 -6.77 1.32
C ASN A 220 -2.69 -7.04 2.59
N PHE A 221 -3.04 -8.10 3.32
CA PHE A 221 -2.29 -8.60 4.46
C PHE A 221 -1.75 -9.98 4.09
N SER A 222 -0.46 -10.19 4.32
CA SER A 222 0.22 -11.46 4.09
C SER A 222 1.11 -11.81 5.26
N LEU A 223 1.32 -13.11 5.48
CA LEU A 223 2.45 -13.59 6.26
C LEU A 223 3.58 -14.00 5.31
N ILE A 224 4.82 -13.72 5.67
CA ILE A 224 6.03 -14.07 4.92
C ILE A 224 7.00 -14.88 5.79
N ASN A 225 7.62 -15.89 5.20
CA ASN A 225 8.72 -16.67 5.76
C ASN A 225 9.94 -16.53 4.86
N ARG A 226 11.05 -16.05 5.43
CA ARG A 226 12.27 -15.68 4.67
C ARG A 226 13.31 -16.81 4.60
N GLY A 227 12.90 -18.05 4.90
CA GLY A 227 13.77 -19.24 4.92
C GLY A 227 14.33 -19.59 6.30
N ASP A 228 13.98 -18.82 7.33
CA ASP A 228 14.30 -19.04 8.75
C ASP A 228 13.37 -20.05 9.44
N GLY A 229 12.28 -20.45 8.78
CA GLY A 229 11.29 -21.37 9.34
C GLY A 229 10.23 -20.70 10.21
N GLU A 230 10.16 -19.36 10.21
CA GLU A 230 9.15 -18.59 10.93
C GLU A 230 8.34 -17.71 9.98
N TYR A 231 7.07 -17.49 10.30
CA TYR A 231 6.23 -16.54 9.58
C TYR A 231 6.13 -15.25 10.37
N HIS A 232 6.26 -14.12 9.67
CA HIS A 232 6.09 -12.77 10.19
C HIS A 232 5.05 -12.02 9.34
N LEU A 233 4.52 -10.90 9.83
CA LEU A 233 3.70 -10.03 8.98
C LEU A 233 4.58 -9.47 7.86
N ALA A 234 4.12 -9.56 6.61
CA ALA A 234 4.83 -8.98 5.48
C ALA A 234 4.91 -7.45 5.61
N PRO A 235 5.93 -6.80 5.00
CA PRO A 235 5.94 -5.35 4.83
C PRO A 235 4.61 -4.90 4.20
N ALA A 236 4.03 -3.82 4.69
CA ALA A 236 2.76 -3.31 4.15
C ALA A 236 2.92 -2.89 2.67
N TYR A 237 1.88 -3.13 1.89
CA TYR A 237 1.80 -2.85 0.45
C TYR A 237 0.37 -2.45 0.07
N ASP A 238 0.19 -1.88 -1.12
CA ASP A 238 -1.12 -1.45 -1.66
C ASP A 238 -1.89 -0.52 -0.68
N LEU A 239 -1.16 0.36 0.04
CA LEU A 239 -1.74 1.40 0.90
C LEU A 239 -2.09 2.63 0.06
N ILE A 240 -3.35 3.07 0.07
CA ILE A 240 -3.83 4.18 -0.76
C ILE A 240 -4.97 4.95 -0.08
N ASN A 241 -5.09 6.27 -0.32
CA ASN A 241 -6.27 7.03 0.08
C ASN A 241 -7.39 6.88 -0.96
N THR A 242 -8.31 5.94 -0.75
CA THR A 242 -9.37 5.63 -1.73
C THR A 242 -10.38 6.76 -1.89
N SER A 243 -10.50 7.66 -0.91
CA SER A 243 -11.43 8.81 -0.96
C SER A 243 -11.11 9.83 -2.05
N LEU A 244 -9.90 9.81 -2.60
CA LEU A 244 -9.51 10.65 -3.74
C LEU A 244 -10.00 10.09 -5.10
N HIS A 245 -10.44 8.84 -5.15
CA HIS A 245 -10.77 8.14 -6.39
C HIS A 245 -12.20 7.57 -6.43
N LEU A 246 -12.88 7.50 -5.29
CA LEU A 246 -14.24 6.97 -5.15
C LEU A 246 -15.23 8.08 -4.77
N ASN A 247 -16.42 8.07 -5.37
CA ASN A 247 -17.51 8.99 -5.01
C ASN A 247 -18.06 8.75 -3.60
N MET A 248 -18.08 7.49 -3.15
CA MET A 248 -18.67 7.05 -1.88
C MET A 248 -17.74 6.05 -1.17
N PRO A 249 -16.57 6.49 -0.68
CA PRO A 249 -15.66 5.63 0.06
C PRO A 249 -16.30 5.21 1.39
N ARG A 250 -16.17 3.93 1.75
CA ARG A 250 -16.50 3.44 3.09
C ARG A 250 -15.34 3.73 4.04
N ILE A 251 -15.56 3.46 5.32
CA ILE A 251 -14.58 3.72 6.39
C ILE A 251 -13.59 2.57 6.60
N PHE A 252 -13.98 1.35 6.21
CA PHE A 252 -13.18 0.14 6.26
C PHE A 252 -13.49 -0.74 5.04
N ALA A 253 -12.45 -1.41 4.53
CA ALA A 253 -12.59 -2.36 3.43
C ALA A 253 -13.40 -3.61 3.81
N LEU A 254 -13.22 -4.14 5.02
CA LEU A 254 -13.93 -5.33 5.49
C LEU A 254 -15.34 -4.96 5.99
N ASP A 255 -16.36 -5.70 5.56
CA ASP A 255 -17.77 -5.35 5.80
C ASP A 255 -18.14 -5.41 7.30
N LYS A 256 -17.47 -6.29 8.06
CA LYS A 256 -17.56 -6.36 9.52
C LYS A 256 -16.84 -5.21 10.25
N GLY A 257 -15.90 -4.53 9.59
CA GLY A 257 -15.03 -3.52 10.20
C GLY A 257 -14.04 -4.14 11.20
N LEU A 258 -13.86 -3.48 12.35
CA LEU A 258 -12.92 -3.90 13.40
C LEU A 258 -13.35 -5.19 14.10
N PHE A 259 -14.64 -5.32 14.45
CA PHE A 259 -15.13 -6.33 15.40
C PHE A 259 -15.77 -7.55 14.73
N ARG A 260 -15.61 -8.73 15.34
CA ARG A 260 -16.12 -10.03 14.84
C ARG A 260 -17.64 -10.05 14.65
N GLU A 261 -18.38 -9.43 15.55
CA GLU A 261 -19.84 -9.27 15.52
C GLU A 261 -20.34 -8.25 14.48
N GLY A 262 -19.43 -7.50 13.85
CA GLY A 262 -19.72 -6.45 12.89
C GLY A 262 -19.94 -5.08 13.54
N MET A 263 -19.61 -4.02 12.79
CA MET A 263 -19.83 -2.63 13.19
C MET A 263 -21.03 -2.01 12.49
N LYS A 264 -21.74 -1.07 13.15
CA LYS A 264 -22.76 -0.23 12.49
C LYS A 264 -22.08 0.94 11.74
N LEU A 265 -21.59 0.65 10.54
CA LEU A 265 -20.84 1.62 9.70
C LEU A 265 -21.72 2.69 9.02
N THR A 266 -22.99 2.84 9.41
CA THR A 266 -23.96 3.75 8.78
C THR A 266 -23.70 5.23 8.99
N ASP A 267 -22.92 5.60 10.02
CA ASP A 267 -22.37 6.95 10.17
C ASP A 267 -20.85 6.89 10.32
N THR A 268 -20.14 7.24 9.25
CA THR A 268 -18.67 7.22 9.18
C THR A 268 -17.99 8.30 10.03
N ARG A 269 -18.77 9.13 10.75
CA ARG A 269 -18.25 10.10 11.75
C ARG A 269 -18.20 9.54 13.17
N THR A 270 -18.83 8.38 13.42
CA THR A 270 -18.92 7.80 14.77
C THR A 270 -17.68 7.00 15.20
N VAL A 271 -17.02 6.33 14.25
CA VAL A 271 -15.78 5.58 14.52
C VAL A 271 -14.67 6.56 14.89
N GLY A 272 -14.03 6.34 16.04
CA GLY A 272 -12.99 7.20 16.56
C GLY A 272 -12.08 6.46 17.55
N ARG A 273 -11.50 7.19 18.50
CA ARG A 273 -10.50 6.65 19.44
C ARG A 273 -10.96 5.38 20.17
N LYS A 274 -12.17 5.40 20.74
CA LYS A 274 -12.73 4.32 21.57
C LYS A 274 -12.86 2.99 20.81
N ASP A 275 -13.21 3.02 19.53
CA ASP A 275 -13.28 1.81 18.72
C ASP A 275 -11.90 1.15 18.55
N PHE A 276 -10.84 1.96 18.42
CA PHE A 276 -9.47 1.45 18.36
C PHE A 276 -8.91 1.04 19.73
N GLU A 277 -9.38 1.64 20.82
CA GLU A 277 -9.07 1.20 22.18
C GLU A 277 -9.63 -0.21 22.42
N GLU A 278 -10.93 -0.40 22.19
CA GLU A 278 -11.62 -1.69 22.27
C GLU A 278 -11.02 -2.73 21.31
N PHE A 279 -10.75 -2.34 20.06
CA PHE A 279 -10.10 -3.23 19.08
C PHE A 279 -8.72 -3.68 19.56
N GLY A 280 -7.90 -2.75 20.08
CA GLY A 280 -6.60 -3.04 20.67
C GLY A 280 -6.68 -4.05 21.81
N HIS A 281 -7.65 -3.91 22.71
CA HIS A 281 -7.87 -4.85 23.81
C HIS A 281 -8.27 -6.23 23.31
N ARG A 282 -9.20 -6.34 22.35
CA ARG A 282 -9.67 -7.61 21.77
C ARG A 282 -8.57 -8.37 21.03
N ILE A 283 -7.70 -7.66 20.30
CA ILE A 283 -6.52 -8.27 19.68
C ILE A 283 -5.38 -8.55 20.70
N GLY A 284 -5.57 -8.20 21.98
CA GLY A 284 -4.73 -8.63 23.09
C GLY A 284 -3.55 -7.71 23.38
N LEU A 285 -3.60 -6.44 22.96
CA LEU A 285 -2.58 -5.45 23.29
C LEU A 285 -2.82 -4.89 24.72
N PRO A 286 -1.76 -4.64 25.51
CA PRO A 286 -1.89 -3.95 26.80
C PRO A 286 -2.39 -2.51 26.62
N ASP A 287 -3.27 -2.03 27.51
CA ASP A 287 -3.82 -0.66 27.48
C ASP A 287 -2.74 0.41 27.27
N ARG A 288 -1.71 0.43 28.11
CA ARG A 288 -0.61 1.40 28.03
C ARG A 288 0.07 1.43 26.65
N LEU A 289 0.10 0.30 25.94
CA LEU A 289 0.63 0.23 24.58
C LEU A 289 -0.36 0.82 23.57
N ILE A 290 -1.65 0.46 23.67
CA ILE A 290 -2.72 1.01 22.82
C ILE A 290 -2.78 2.54 22.95
N GLN A 291 -2.81 3.05 24.18
CA GLN A 291 -2.81 4.48 24.48
C GLN A 291 -1.58 5.19 23.90
N ARG A 292 -0.39 4.57 23.99
CA ARG A 292 0.84 5.09 23.38
C ARG A 292 0.73 5.18 21.86
N GLU A 293 0.29 4.11 21.21
CA GLU A 293 0.14 4.07 19.75
C GLU A 293 -0.92 5.08 19.29
N LEU A 294 -2.10 5.14 19.91
CA LEU A 294 -3.15 6.08 19.51
C LEU A 294 -2.74 7.54 19.71
N ASN A 295 -1.94 7.86 20.73
CA ASN A 295 -1.35 9.19 20.89
C ASN A 295 -0.28 9.49 19.83
N PHE A 296 0.55 8.52 19.48
CA PHE A 296 1.50 8.63 18.37
C PHE A 296 0.76 8.87 17.05
N PHE A 297 -0.33 8.14 16.78
CA PHE A 297 -1.15 8.30 15.58
C PHE A 297 -1.98 9.59 15.57
N ALA A 298 -2.41 10.10 16.71
CA ALA A 298 -3.12 11.37 16.81
C ALA A 298 -2.21 12.61 16.69
N THR A 299 -0.89 12.46 16.80
CA THR A 299 0.07 13.58 16.78
C THR A 299 0.19 14.21 15.40
N GLU A 300 0.24 15.55 15.32
CA GLU A 300 0.47 16.25 14.06
C GLU A 300 1.96 16.31 13.75
N TYR A 301 2.36 15.73 12.61
CA TYR A 301 3.74 15.73 12.13
C TYR A 301 3.88 16.68 10.94
N PRO A 302 4.74 17.72 11.01
CA PRO A 302 5.01 18.61 9.87
C PRO A 302 5.44 17.85 8.61
N LEU A 303 6.28 16.81 8.78
CA LEU A 303 6.71 15.92 7.70
C LEU A 303 5.54 15.28 6.93
N ALA A 304 4.39 15.02 7.58
CA ALA A 304 3.23 14.50 6.86
C ALA A 304 2.66 15.50 5.84
N LYS A 305 2.67 16.80 6.19
CA LYS A 305 2.26 17.88 5.27
C LYS A 305 3.28 18.04 4.15
N GLU A 306 4.57 18.04 4.48
CA GLU A 306 5.67 18.15 3.52
C GLU A 306 5.64 17.02 2.49
N LEU A 307 5.47 15.76 2.90
CA LEU A 307 5.37 14.62 1.99
C LEU A 307 4.15 14.73 1.07
N ILE A 308 3.00 15.21 1.57
CA ILE A 308 1.82 15.47 0.74
C ILE A 308 2.10 16.60 -0.26
N ASP A 309 2.73 17.69 0.17
CA ASP A 309 3.03 18.85 -0.69
C ASP A 309 4.08 18.54 -1.76
N HIS A 310 5.07 17.70 -1.45
CA HIS A 310 6.10 17.24 -2.38
C HIS A 310 5.64 16.09 -3.29
N SER A 311 4.47 15.50 -3.05
CA SER A 311 3.94 14.39 -3.85
C SER A 311 3.59 14.78 -5.29
N PHE A 312 3.51 13.79 -6.17
CA PHE A 312 3.12 13.93 -7.58
C PHE A 312 1.59 14.03 -7.81
N LEU A 313 0.82 14.30 -6.74
CA LEU A 313 -0.61 14.64 -6.83
C LEU A 313 -0.80 16.04 -7.45
N SER A 314 -2.00 16.35 -7.96
CA SER A 314 -2.37 17.75 -8.24
C SER A 314 -2.56 18.55 -6.96
N GLU A 315 -2.42 19.88 -7.03
CA GLU A 315 -2.64 20.77 -5.88
C GLU A 315 -4.05 20.61 -5.24
N SER A 316 -5.07 20.33 -6.05
CA SER A 316 -6.41 20.00 -5.55
C SER A 316 -6.43 18.71 -4.74
N LEU A 317 -5.76 17.66 -5.22
CA LEU A 317 -5.67 16.36 -4.54
C LEU A 317 -4.77 16.40 -3.31
N LYS A 318 -3.66 17.15 -3.33
CA LYS A 318 -2.83 17.40 -2.13
C LYS A 318 -3.66 18.03 -1.01
N ARG A 319 -4.43 19.07 -1.35
CA ARG A 319 -5.35 19.73 -0.41
C ARG A 319 -6.42 18.77 0.12
N ASN A 320 -7.04 17.98 -0.76
CA ASN A 320 -8.07 17.01 -0.36
C ASN A 320 -7.50 15.87 0.50
N TYR A 321 -6.30 15.37 0.17
CA TYR A 321 -5.58 14.39 0.98
C TYR A 321 -5.36 14.97 2.38
N TRP A 322 -4.70 16.13 2.49
CA TRP A 322 -4.40 16.74 3.78
C TRP A 322 -5.66 16.96 4.63
N LEU A 323 -6.72 17.53 4.06
CA LEU A 323 -7.97 17.79 4.80
C LEU A 323 -8.63 16.51 5.31
N SER A 324 -8.74 15.47 4.47
CA SER A 324 -9.38 14.20 4.84
C SER A 324 -8.56 13.42 5.88
N TYR A 325 -7.25 13.32 5.66
CA TYR A 325 -6.31 12.68 6.59
C TYR A 325 -6.23 13.41 7.93
N ASN A 326 -6.10 14.74 7.92
CA ASN A 326 -5.99 15.51 9.16
C ASN A 326 -7.29 15.49 9.98
N TYR A 327 -8.45 15.42 9.31
CA TYR A 327 -9.73 15.17 9.99
C TYR A 327 -9.74 13.81 10.70
N ARG A 328 -9.35 12.73 10.01
CA ARG A 328 -9.27 11.38 10.61
C ARG A 328 -8.25 11.28 11.75
N ARG A 329 -7.07 11.90 11.60
CA ARG A 329 -6.11 12.06 12.70
C ARG A 329 -6.75 12.75 13.92
N THR A 330 -7.45 13.85 13.70
CA THR A 330 -8.09 14.63 14.78
C THR A 330 -9.19 13.83 15.48
N THR A 331 -9.94 12.97 14.80
CA THR A 331 -10.94 12.11 15.47
C THR A 331 -10.36 11.11 16.48
N LEU A 332 -9.05 10.85 16.47
CA LEU A 332 -8.36 10.04 17.50
C LEU A 332 -8.05 10.83 18.80
N THR A 333 -8.27 12.15 18.82
CA THR A 333 -8.21 12.97 20.05
C THR A 333 -9.56 13.12 20.74
N PHE A 334 -10.66 12.73 20.08
CA PHE A 334 -12.00 12.82 20.64
C PHE A 334 -12.23 11.67 21.63
N THR A 335 -12.50 12.03 22.89
CA THR A 335 -12.77 11.12 24.02
C THR A 335 -14.24 11.06 24.34
#